data_AF-A0A9X3MVG2-F1
#
_entry.id   AF-A0A9X3MVG2-F1
#
_cell.length_a   1.000
_cell.length_b   1.000
_cell.length_c   1.000
_cell.angle_alpha   90.00
_cell.angle_beta   90.00
_cell.angle_gamma   90.00
#
_symmetry.space_group_name_H-M   'P 1'
#
loop_
_entity.id
_entity.type
_entity.pdbx_description
1 polymer ?
#
loop_
_entity_poly.entity_id
_entity_poly.type
_entity_poly.pdbx_seq_one_letter_code
_entity_poly.pdbx_strand_id
1 'polypeptide(L)'
;MKRILLSALIGASAIAAIPSAANASTTCTFDSAKRKLEVRYGAGDTRVTVRNGFGLEFRAGTTGAFQNCFSATGVMSSAANTDKVTIAAANSTAAALPQTTTIDESQGDFSSSNPKLQFFVLTGTGGDRLVVNETSSLDQVGVQNQTGGLAIGPAVDLDMDGDIDIRMTTGFDSVVQVNGNGFSDLLDASKLTVAQAVLIGGDGNDTLKGGSKQDNLDGGIGNDRFFAKDGAIDIVTGGTGTDHATMDFNLDRPSSVEQQDF
;
A
#
# COMPACT_ATOMS: atom_id res chain seq x y z
N MET A 1 -10.46 -9.80 12.76
CA MET A 1 -9.58 -9.50 11.61
C MET A 1 -10.46 -8.94 10.51
N LYS A 2 -10.25 -7.67 10.14
CA LYS A 2 -11.02 -7.01 9.07
C LYS A 2 -10.06 -6.76 7.91
N ARG A 3 -10.47 -7.16 6.70
CA ARG A 3 -9.65 -7.17 5.47
C ARG A 3 -10.20 -6.11 4.52
N ILE A 4 -9.48 -5.01 4.28
CA ILE A 4 -9.83 -4.07 3.21
C ILE A 4 -9.08 -4.52 1.95
N LEU A 5 -9.80 -5.14 1.01
CA LEU A 5 -9.21 -5.64 -0.22
C LEU A 5 -9.22 -4.49 -1.25
N LEU A 6 -8.05 -3.95 -1.55
CA LEU A 6 -7.81 -3.02 -2.66
C LEU A 6 -7.53 -3.82 -3.93
N SER A 7 -8.15 -3.54 -5.08
CA SER A 7 -7.84 -4.25 -6.34
C SER A 7 -7.61 -3.28 -7.49
N ALA A 8 -6.42 -3.35 -8.09
CA ALA A 8 -6.11 -2.61 -9.30
C ALA A 8 -6.43 -3.50 -10.52
N LEU A 9 -7.35 -3.02 -11.36
CA LEU A 9 -7.80 -3.66 -12.60
C LEU A 9 -7.24 -2.92 -13.80
N ILE A 10 -6.24 -3.53 -14.45
CA ILE A 10 -5.73 -3.05 -15.74
C ILE A 10 -6.77 -3.45 -16.79
N GLY A 11 -7.70 -2.54 -17.07
CA GLY A 11 -8.69 -2.70 -18.11
C GLY A 11 -8.06 -2.58 -19.50
N ALA A 12 -7.44 -3.64 -20.00
CA ALA A 12 -7.18 -3.80 -21.43
C ALA A 12 -8.50 -4.14 -22.13
N SER A 13 -9.38 -3.15 -22.27
CA SER A 13 -10.52 -3.23 -23.17
C SER A 13 -10.07 -2.74 -24.54
N ALA A 14 -9.73 -3.66 -25.44
CA ALA A 14 -9.81 -3.39 -26.87
C ALA A 14 -11.30 -3.27 -27.25
N ILE A 15 -11.89 -2.11 -26.93
CA ILE A 15 -13.20 -1.71 -27.42
C ILE A 15 -12.94 -0.89 -28.68
N ALA A 16 -13.53 -1.35 -29.79
CA ALA A 16 -13.63 -0.57 -31.02
C ALA A 16 -13.99 0.89 -30.68
N ALA A 17 -13.19 1.85 -31.15
CA ALA A 17 -13.30 3.25 -30.82
C ALA A 17 -14.67 3.82 -31.21
N ILE A 18 -15.62 3.78 -30.27
CA ILE A 18 -16.70 4.75 -30.19
C ILE A 18 -16.10 5.94 -29.46
N PRO A 19 -16.09 7.17 -30.01
CA PRO A 19 -15.62 8.34 -29.29
C PRO A 19 -16.57 8.59 -28.11
N SER A 20 -16.32 7.94 -26.97
CA SER A 20 -17.01 8.26 -25.72
C SER A 20 -16.50 9.63 -25.29
N ALA A 21 -17.39 10.60 -25.17
CA ALA A 21 -17.07 11.91 -24.64
C ALA A 21 -16.30 11.76 -23.33
N ALA A 22 -15.12 12.38 -23.24
CA ALA A 22 -14.37 12.43 -22.00
C ALA A 22 -15.20 13.17 -20.94
N ASN A 23 -15.21 12.68 -19.70
CA ASN A 23 -15.85 13.39 -18.61
C ASN A 23 -15.05 14.66 -18.30
N ALA A 24 -15.67 15.84 -18.40
CA ALA A 24 -14.99 17.12 -18.18
C ALA A 24 -14.64 17.37 -16.69
N SER A 25 -15.31 16.68 -15.76
CA SER A 25 -15.07 16.78 -14.32
C SER A 25 -15.08 15.40 -13.68
N THR A 26 -14.42 15.26 -12.52
CA THR A 26 -14.54 14.05 -11.70
C THR A 26 -16.01 13.80 -11.35
N THR A 27 -16.47 12.58 -11.54
CA THR A 27 -17.85 12.16 -11.24
C THR A 27 -17.87 11.10 -10.15
N CYS A 28 -19.00 10.98 -9.47
CA CYS A 28 -19.25 9.90 -8.54
C CYS A 28 -20.66 9.34 -8.73
N THR A 29 -20.78 8.02 -8.80
CA THR A 29 -22.06 7.32 -9.00
C THR A 29 -22.17 6.16 -8.02
N PHE A 30 -23.34 5.97 -7.42
CA PHE A 30 -23.61 4.87 -6.50
C PHE A 30 -24.74 3.97 -7.02
N ASP A 31 -24.45 2.70 -7.27
CA ASP A 31 -25.46 1.67 -7.52
C ASP A 31 -25.86 1.05 -6.19
N SER A 32 -26.98 1.51 -5.61
CA SER A 32 -27.44 1.05 -4.30
C SER A 32 -27.93 -0.41 -4.31
N ALA A 33 -28.33 -0.94 -5.47
CA ALA A 33 -28.74 -2.34 -5.61
C ALA A 33 -27.52 -3.27 -5.61
N LYS A 34 -26.44 -2.86 -6.29
CA LYS A 34 -25.17 -3.61 -6.31
C LYS A 34 -24.21 -3.24 -5.18
N ARG A 35 -24.57 -2.24 -4.36
CA ARG A 35 -23.74 -1.68 -3.29
C ARG A 35 -22.36 -1.26 -3.81
N LYS A 36 -22.33 -0.70 -5.02
CA LYS A 36 -21.11 -0.33 -5.74
C LYS A 36 -21.04 1.18 -5.90
N LEU A 37 -19.99 1.79 -5.37
CA LEU A 37 -19.61 3.18 -5.61
C LEU A 37 -18.57 3.24 -6.74
N GLU A 38 -18.71 4.18 -7.65
CA GLU A 38 -17.72 4.47 -8.68
C GLU A 38 -17.42 5.97 -8.74
N VAL A 39 -16.18 6.32 -8.40
CA VAL A 39 -15.57 7.64 -8.60
C VAL A 39 -14.75 7.57 -9.89
N ARG A 40 -14.89 8.54 -10.78
CA ARG A 40 -14.16 8.57 -12.04
C ARG A 40 -13.52 9.93 -12.23
N TYR A 41 -12.21 9.96 -12.48
CA TYR A 41 -11.46 11.20 -12.71
C TYR A 41 -12.04 11.99 -13.90
N GLY A 42 -12.01 13.32 -13.79
CA GLY A 42 -12.25 14.23 -14.91
C GLY A 42 -11.03 14.36 -15.80
N ALA A 43 -11.24 14.79 -17.04
CA ALA A 43 -10.17 15.10 -17.97
C ALA A 43 -9.29 16.22 -17.40
N GLY A 44 -8.02 15.89 -17.11
CA GLY A 44 -7.05 16.83 -16.53
C GLY A 44 -6.95 16.78 -15.00
N ASP A 45 -7.83 16.06 -14.31
CA ASP A 45 -7.72 15.86 -12.87
C ASP A 45 -6.54 14.96 -12.54
N THR A 46 -5.66 15.45 -11.66
CA THR A 46 -4.46 14.74 -11.21
C THR A 46 -4.59 14.24 -9.77
N ARG A 47 -5.66 14.62 -9.05
CA ARG A 47 -5.85 14.22 -7.66
C ARG A 47 -7.31 13.92 -7.34
N VAL A 48 -7.55 12.80 -6.66
CA VAL A 48 -8.84 12.47 -6.06
C VAL A 48 -8.59 11.95 -4.65
N THR A 49 -9.34 12.48 -3.68
CA THR A 49 -9.39 11.95 -2.32
C THR A 49 -10.76 11.33 -2.08
N VAL A 50 -10.81 10.12 -1.53
CA VAL A 50 -12.04 9.48 -1.04
C VAL A 50 -11.90 9.25 0.46
N ARG A 51 -12.92 9.62 1.23
CA ARG A 51 -12.90 9.51 2.70
C ARG A 51 -14.22 9.00 3.27
N ASN A 52 -14.18 8.51 4.49
CA ASN A 52 -15.35 8.17 5.28
C ASN A 52 -15.73 9.35 6.17
N GLY A 53 -16.67 10.19 5.74
CA GLY A 53 -17.18 11.33 6.49
C GLY A 53 -18.62 11.11 6.95
N PHE A 54 -19.51 12.04 6.62
CA PHE A 54 -20.95 11.85 6.81
C PHE A 54 -21.53 10.71 5.93
N GLY A 55 -20.86 10.45 4.82
CA GLY A 55 -21.01 9.28 3.98
C GLY A 55 -19.66 8.97 3.32
N LEU A 56 -19.68 8.18 2.25
CA LEU A 56 -18.53 8.08 1.36
C LEU A 56 -18.46 9.37 0.54
N GLU A 57 -17.43 10.16 0.83
CA GLU A 57 -17.20 11.48 0.27
C GLU A 57 -16.00 11.45 -0.68
N PHE A 58 -16.03 12.27 -1.73
CA PHE A 58 -14.90 12.45 -2.62
C PHE A 58 -14.57 13.92 -2.84
N ARG A 59 -13.34 14.20 -3.26
CA ARG A 59 -12.90 15.53 -3.70
C ARG A 59 -11.90 15.38 -4.84
N ALA A 60 -12.08 16.16 -5.90
CA ALA A 60 -11.09 16.34 -6.94
C ALA A 60 -10.15 17.51 -6.58
N GLY A 61 -8.86 17.35 -6.81
CA GLY A 61 -7.85 18.37 -6.49
C GLY A 61 -7.51 18.48 -5.00
N THR A 62 -6.73 19.51 -4.65
CA THR A 62 -6.31 19.80 -3.27
C THR A 62 -7.19 20.84 -2.57
N THR A 63 -8.03 21.54 -3.33
CA THR A 63 -8.89 22.63 -2.87
C THR A 63 -10.35 22.29 -3.13
N GLY A 64 -11.27 22.91 -2.37
CA GLY A 64 -12.71 22.67 -2.49
C GLY A 64 -13.28 21.75 -1.42
N ALA A 65 -14.61 21.71 -1.37
CA ALA A 65 -15.38 20.92 -0.42
C ALA A 65 -15.49 19.45 -0.88
N PHE A 66 -15.54 18.55 0.09
CA PHE A 66 -15.89 17.16 -0.14
C PHE A 66 -17.36 17.05 -0.57
N GLN A 67 -17.62 16.17 -1.52
CA GLN A 67 -18.95 15.93 -2.07
C GLN A 67 -19.40 14.50 -1.75
N ASN A 68 -20.67 14.35 -1.39
CA ASN A 68 -21.28 13.05 -1.17
C ASN A 68 -21.69 12.42 -2.51
N CYS A 69 -21.63 11.10 -2.58
CA CYS A 69 -22.12 10.36 -3.73
C CYS A 69 -23.52 9.79 -3.48
N PHE A 70 -24.35 9.84 -4.52
CA PHE A 70 -25.74 9.40 -4.45
C PHE A 70 -26.07 8.43 -5.58
N SER A 71 -27.05 7.56 -5.32
CA SER A 71 -27.67 6.76 -6.37
C SER A 71 -28.64 7.59 -7.22
N ALA A 72 -29.04 7.04 -8.36
CA ALA A 72 -30.09 7.63 -9.19
C ALA A 72 -31.43 7.81 -8.45
N THR A 73 -31.64 7.08 -7.35
CA THR A 73 -32.83 7.16 -6.50
C THR A 73 -32.64 8.04 -5.26
N GLY A 74 -31.50 8.74 -5.14
CA GLY A 74 -31.21 9.67 -4.04
C GLY A 74 -30.66 9.01 -2.77
N VAL A 75 -30.29 7.74 -2.82
CA VAL A 75 -29.67 7.06 -1.67
C VAL A 75 -28.20 7.48 -1.56
N MET A 76 -27.81 8.01 -0.40
CA MET A 76 -26.42 8.37 -0.12
C MET A 76 -25.56 7.12 0.10
N SER A 77 -24.36 7.10 -0.48
CA SER A 77 -23.37 6.07 -0.19
C SER A 77 -22.72 6.29 1.18
N SER A 78 -22.51 5.21 1.91
CA SER A 78 -21.80 5.15 3.19
C SER A 78 -20.96 3.87 3.22
N ALA A 79 -20.00 3.80 4.14
CA ALA A 79 -19.22 2.58 4.35
C ALA A 79 -20.13 1.38 4.67
N ALA A 80 -21.23 1.59 5.41
CA ALA A 80 -22.17 0.53 5.79
C ALA A 80 -22.98 -0.06 4.62
N ASN A 81 -23.31 0.74 3.61
CA ASN A 81 -24.16 0.33 2.48
C ASN A 81 -23.41 0.10 1.17
N THR A 82 -22.08 0.11 1.21
CA THR A 82 -21.21 -0.06 0.04
C THR A 82 -20.29 -1.24 0.29
N ASP A 83 -20.22 -2.18 -0.65
CA ASP A 83 -19.30 -3.32 -0.60
C ASP A 83 -18.09 -3.11 -1.53
N LYS A 84 -18.24 -2.27 -2.55
CA LYS A 84 -17.19 -2.01 -3.54
C LYS A 84 -17.12 -0.54 -3.91
N VAL A 85 -15.96 0.08 -3.75
CA VAL A 85 -15.63 1.42 -4.25
C VAL A 85 -14.66 1.26 -5.40
N THR A 86 -14.96 1.83 -6.56
CA THR A 86 -14.05 1.85 -7.72
C THR A 86 -13.66 3.29 -8.01
N ILE A 87 -12.37 3.58 -8.11
CA ILE A 87 -11.80 4.87 -8.49
C ILE A 87 -11.13 4.66 -9.83
N ALA A 88 -11.63 5.26 -10.90
CA ALA A 88 -11.14 4.99 -12.26
C ALA A 88 -10.63 6.25 -12.96
N ALA A 89 -9.66 6.06 -13.86
CA ALA A 89 -9.17 7.11 -14.73
C ALA A 89 -10.29 7.74 -15.58
N ALA A 90 -10.00 8.92 -16.14
CA ALA A 90 -10.90 9.60 -17.05
C ALA A 90 -11.16 8.74 -18.32
N ASN A 91 -12.32 8.93 -18.95
CA ASN A 91 -12.64 8.32 -20.25
C ASN A 91 -11.86 9.01 -21.38
N SER A 92 -10.52 9.02 -21.34
CA SER A 92 -9.69 9.63 -22.38
C SER A 92 -8.63 8.67 -22.90
N THR A 93 -8.33 8.79 -24.19
CA THR A 93 -7.24 8.12 -24.90
C THR A 93 -5.92 8.89 -24.82
N ALA A 94 -5.91 10.03 -24.10
CA ALA A 94 -4.74 10.88 -23.93
C ALA A 94 -3.76 10.23 -22.94
N ALA A 95 -2.45 10.40 -23.18
CA ALA A 95 -1.41 9.95 -22.26
C ALA A 95 -1.77 10.37 -20.83
N ALA A 96 -1.97 9.38 -19.96
CA ALA A 96 -2.47 9.60 -18.61
C ALA A 96 -1.48 10.52 -17.87
N LEU A 97 -1.95 11.68 -17.40
CA LEU A 97 -1.20 12.48 -16.45
C LEU A 97 -1.00 11.66 -15.18
N PRO A 98 0.10 11.85 -14.42
CA PRO A 98 0.25 11.21 -13.12
C PRO A 98 -0.93 11.55 -12.21
N GLN A 99 -1.68 10.54 -11.79
CA GLN A 99 -2.83 10.69 -10.91
C GLN A 99 -2.45 10.25 -9.49
N THR A 100 -2.74 11.08 -8.51
CA THR A 100 -2.67 10.70 -7.09
C THR A 100 -4.06 10.39 -6.58
N THR A 101 -4.33 9.15 -6.21
CA THR A 101 -5.55 8.76 -5.47
C THR A 101 -5.21 8.70 -3.99
N THR A 102 -6.00 9.35 -3.14
CA THR A 102 -5.87 9.26 -1.68
C THR A 102 -7.10 8.58 -1.10
N ILE A 103 -6.91 7.50 -0.35
CA ILE A 103 -7.92 6.93 0.55
C ILE A 103 -7.63 7.49 1.93
N ASP A 104 -8.57 8.26 2.49
CA ASP A 104 -8.37 9.01 3.73
C ASP A 104 -9.33 8.53 4.81
N GLU A 105 -8.78 7.79 5.77
CA GLU A 105 -9.53 7.26 6.91
C GLU A 105 -9.54 8.22 8.11
N SER A 106 -8.85 9.37 8.03
CA SER A 106 -8.67 10.30 9.17
C SER A 106 -9.96 10.88 9.75
N GLN A 107 -11.10 10.70 9.07
CA GLN A 107 -12.42 11.15 9.51
C GLN A 107 -13.37 10.00 9.87
N GLY A 108 -12.92 8.75 9.75
CA GLY A 108 -13.69 7.56 10.11
C GLY A 108 -13.14 6.27 9.49
N ASP A 109 -13.10 5.20 10.28
CA ASP A 109 -12.68 3.87 9.83
C ASP A 109 -13.72 3.27 8.86
N PHE A 110 -13.28 2.87 7.66
CA PHE A 110 -14.13 2.25 6.63
C PHE A 110 -14.55 0.81 7.00
N SER A 111 -13.70 0.09 7.73
CA SER A 111 -13.89 -1.31 8.14
C SER A 111 -14.84 -1.47 9.33
N SER A 112 -14.97 -0.43 10.17
CA SER A 112 -15.91 -0.38 11.32
C SER A 112 -17.34 -0.71 10.89
N SER A 113 -17.74 -0.16 9.76
CA SER A 113 -19.12 -0.12 9.28
C SER A 113 -19.47 -1.25 8.30
N ASN A 114 -18.50 -1.71 7.52
CA ASN A 114 -18.67 -2.86 6.63
C ASN A 114 -17.34 -3.63 6.43
N PRO A 115 -17.19 -4.82 7.02
CA PRO A 115 -15.96 -5.61 6.88
C PRO A 115 -15.77 -6.21 5.47
N LYS A 116 -16.76 -6.07 4.58
CA LYS A 116 -16.69 -6.53 3.18
C LYS A 116 -16.33 -5.41 2.20
N LEU A 117 -16.15 -4.17 2.67
CA LEU A 117 -15.88 -3.03 1.81
C LEU A 117 -14.49 -3.16 1.16
N GLN A 118 -14.47 -3.06 -0.16
CA GLN A 118 -13.28 -3.18 -1.00
C GLN A 118 -13.08 -1.92 -1.84
N PHE A 119 -11.85 -1.46 -2.01
CA PHE A 119 -11.52 -0.35 -2.91
C PHE A 119 -10.88 -0.87 -4.19
N PHE A 120 -11.11 -0.23 -5.32
CA PHE A 120 -10.53 -0.64 -6.60
C PHE A 120 -9.98 0.60 -7.28
N VAL A 121 -8.65 0.77 -7.31
CA VAL A 121 -8.02 1.96 -7.87
C VAL A 121 -7.47 1.62 -9.25
N LEU A 122 -8.13 2.16 -10.27
CA LEU A 122 -7.92 1.94 -11.70
C LEU A 122 -7.41 3.23 -12.34
N THR A 123 -6.33 3.80 -11.79
CA THR A 123 -5.67 4.96 -12.37
C THR A 123 -4.94 4.53 -13.65
N GLY A 124 -4.69 5.48 -14.56
CA GLY A 124 -4.17 5.19 -15.91
C GLY A 124 -2.73 4.67 -15.98
N THR A 125 -2.05 4.90 -17.09
CA THR A 125 -0.65 4.46 -17.32
C THR A 125 0.38 5.55 -16.93
N GLY A 126 -0.02 6.51 -16.10
CA GLY A 126 0.63 7.83 -15.97
C GLY A 126 1.72 7.98 -14.93
N GLY A 127 2.24 6.92 -14.32
CA GLY A 127 3.09 7.05 -13.12
C GLY A 127 2.24 7.48 -11.91
N ASP A 128 1.14 6.77 -11.72
CA ASP A 128 0.15 7.08 -10.70
C ASP A 128 0.63 6.74 -9.29
N ARG A 129 0.04 7.42 -8.31
CA ARG A 129 0.36 7.28 -6.89
C ARG A 129 -0.90 6.98 -6.10
N LEU A 130 -0.88 5.89 -5.34
CA LEU A 130 -1.87 5.65 -4.30
C LEU A 130 -1.30 6.13 -2.96
N VAL A 131 -2.11 6.85 -2.19
CA VAL A 131 -1.83 7.27 -0.82
C VAL A 131 -2.96 6.76 0.06
N VAL A 132 -2.63 6.09 1.16
CA VAL A 132 -3.61 5.69 2.17
C VAL A 132 -3.24 6.42 3.45
N ASN A 133 -4.15 7.24 3.97
CA ASN A 133 -4.01 7.88 5.28
C ASN A 133 -4.82 7.08 6.28
N GLU A 134 -4.16 6.22 7.05
CA GLU A 134 -4.81 5.27 7.97
C GLU A 134 -5.17 5.91 9.32
N THR A 135 -5.98 5.18 10.11
CA THR A 135 -6.26 5.51 11.51
C THR A 135 -5.33 4.74 12.46
N SER A 136 -5.50 4.89 13.77
CA SER A 136 -4.81 4.06 14.77
C SER A 136 -5.46 2.68 15.00
N SER A 137 -6.46 2.31 14.18
CA SER A 137 -7.11 1.00 14.24
C SER A 137 -6.33 -0.04 13.42
N LEU A 138 -6.58 -1.34 13.66
CA LEU A 138 -6.01 -2.41 12.85
C LEU A 138 -6.65 -2.44 11.46
N ASP A 139 -5.99 -1.79 10.50
CA ASP A 139 -6.37 -1.77 9.10
C ASP A 139 -5.53 -2.80 8.33
N GLN A 140 -6.12 -3.50 7.36
CA GLN A 140 -5.40 -4.42 6.46
C GLN A 140 -5.56 -3.91 5.03
N VAL A 141 -4.50 -3.37 4.45
CA VAL A 141 -4.46 -2.92 3.05
C VAL A 141 -3.97 -4.06 2.16
N GLY A 142 -4.88 -4.79 1.52
CA GLY A 142 -4.51 -5.83 0.56
C GLY A 142 -4.50 -5.28 -0.86
N VAL A 143 -3.38 -5.29 -1.58
CA VAL A 143 -3.33 -4.88 -3.00
C VAL A 143 -3.47 -6.12 -3.89
N GLN A 144 -4.60 -6.25 -4.58
CA GLN A 144 -4.91 -7.36 -5.47
C GLN A 144 -4.61 -7.00 -6.93
N ASN A 145 -3.85 -7.88 -7.58
CA ASN A 145 -3.57 -7.88 -9.01
C ASN A 145 -4.82 -8.34 -9.78
N GLN A 146 -5.36 -7.54 -10.70
CA GLN A 146 -6.08 -8.13 -11.84
C GLN A 146 -5.15 -8.15 -13.03
N THR A 147 -4.73 -9.37 -13.39
CA THR A 147 -4.14 -9.78 -14.67
C THR A 147 -3.43 -8.64 -15.41
N GLY A 148 -2.23 -8.28 -14.94
CA GLY A 148 -1.39 -7.37 -15.71
C GLY A 148 -0.25 -6.66 -14.99
N GLY A 149 -0.01 -6.92 -13.70
CA GLY A 149 1.17 -6.43 -13.00
C GLY A 149 1.11 -4.95 -12.63
N LEU A 150 0.95 -4.67 -11.35
CA LEU A 150 1.11 -3.34 -10.77
C LEU A 150 2.56 -3.19 -10.29
N ALA A 151 3.25 -2.15 -10.75
CA ALA A 151 4.63 -1.86 -10.37
C ALA A 151 4.65 -0.93 -9.14
N ILE A 152 5.01 -1.48 -7.97
CA ILE A 152 5.46 -0.78 -6.75
C ILE A 152 6.73 -1.53 -6.24
N GLY A 153 7.62 -0.85 -5.50
CA GLY A 153 8.99 -1.24 -5.07
C GLY A 153 9.25 -2.63 -4.43
N PRO A 154 10.50 -2.99 -4.06
CA PRO A 154 11.19 -4.14 -4.67
C PRO A 154 10.94 -5.55 -4.16
N ALA A 155 10.18 -5.76 -3.08
CA ALA A 155 9.66 -7.09 -2.76
C ALA A 155 8.42 -6.98 -1.88
N VAL A 156 7.35 -7.65 -2.28
CA VAL A 156 6.15 -7.90 -1.47
C VAL A 156 5.85 -9.40 -1.60
N ASP A 157 5.80 -10.11 -0.47
CA ASP A 157 5.32 -11.49 -0.32
C ASP A 157 3.88 -11.40 0.20
N LEU A 158 2.94 -11.67 -0.69
CA LEU A 158 1.50 -11.45 -0.52
C LEU A 158 0.76 -12.70 0.01
N ASP A 159 1.37 -13.89 -0.04
CA ASP A 159 0.72 -15.13 0.37
C ASP A 159 1.46 -15.98 1.42
N MET A 160 2.66 -15.54 1.85
CA MET A 160 3.48 -16.15 2.91
C MET A 160 3.94 -17.58 2.59
N ASP A 161 4.07 -17.94 1.32
CA ASP A 161 4.62 -19.24 0.92
C ASP A 161 6.17 -19.24 0.84
N GLY A 162 6.78 -18.06 0.93
CA GLY A 162 8.22 -17.87 0.97
C GLY A 162 8.88 -17.71 -0.41
N ASP A 163 8.15 -17.35 -1.47
CA ASP A 163 8.73 -16.71 -2.64
C ASP A 163 8.28 -15.23 -2.79
N ILE A 164 8.90 -14.47 -3.71
CA ILE A 164 8.56 -13.04 -3.90
C ILE A 164 7.47 -12.94 -4.96
N ASP A 165 6.32 -12.39 -4.57
CA ASP A 165 5.18 -12.19 -5.48
C ASP A 165 5.32 -10.98 -6.42
N ILE A 166 6.00 -9.91 -5.99
CA ILE A 166 6.21 -8.68 -6.80
C ILE A 166 7.64 -8.15 -6.67
N ARG A 167 8.32 -7.90 -7.80
CA ARG A 167 9.71 -7.40 -7.89
C ARG A 167 9.79 -6.09 -8.69
N MET A 168 10.47 -5.07 -8.16
CA MET A 168 10.83 -3.86 -8.92
C MET A 168 12.33 -3.86 -9.26
N THR A 169 12.63 -3.86 -10.56
CA THR A 169 13.96 -3.58 -11.14
C THR A 169 13.97 -2.08 -11.47
N THR A 170 14.95 -1.26 -11.08
CA THR A 170 16.18 -1.03 -11.86
C THR A 170 17.28 -0.32 -11.05
N GLY A 171 18.46 -0.94 -10.97
CA GLY A 171 19.73 -0.33 -10.55
C GLY A 171 20.44 -1.17 -9.49
N PHE A 172 21.69 -1.56 -9.74
CA PHE A 172 22.49 -2.43 -8.86
C PHE A 172 22.84 -1.84 -7.48
N ASP A 173 22.44 -0.59 -7.22
CA ASP A 173 22.60 0.13 -5.94
C ASP A 173 21.26 0.52 -5.31
N SER A 174 20.17 -0.18 -5.66
CA SER A 174 18.86 0.11 -5.09
C SER A 174 18.83 -0.31 -3.61
N VAL A 175 18.31 0.58 -2.76
CA VAL A 175 18.04 0.33 -1.35
C VAL A 175 16.53 0.14 -1.17
N VAL A 176 16.14 -0.92 -0.46
CA VAL A 176 14.76 -1.24 -0.06
C VAL A 176 14.59 -0.85 1.39
N GLN A 177 13.85 0.21 1.68
CA GLN A 177 13.56 0.60 3.06
C GLN A 177 12.18 0.11 3.50
N VAL A 178 12.11 -0.52 4.68
CA VAL A 178 10.89 -1.01 5.34
C VAL A 178 10.89 -0.51 6.79
N ASN A 179 9.79 0.11 7.24
CA ASN A 179 9.62 0.61 8.60
C ASN A 179 8.41 -0.07 9.27
N GLY A 180 8.58 -0.75 10.41
CA GLY A 180 7.53 -1.37 11.23
C GLY A 180 6.76 -0.35 12.09
N ASN A 181 7.48 0.66 12.59
CA ASN A 181 7.00 1.76 13.45
C ASN A 181 6.71 1.34 14.89
N GLY A 182 5.64 0.60 15.17
CA GLY A 182 5.30 0.28 16.55
C GLY A 182 4.42 -0.96 16.64
N PHE A 183 4.31 -1.50 17.85
CA PHE A 183 3.96 -2.90 18.12
C PHE A 183 5.03 -3.87 17.60
N SER A 184 4.86 -5.17 17.88
CA SER A 184 5.82 -6.21 17.49
C SER A 184 5.61 -6.64 16.03
N ASP A 185 6.63 -6.44 15.20
CA ASP A 185 6.57 -6.62 13.75
C ASP A 185 7.49 -7.76 13.23
N LEU A 186 7.16 -8.27 12.04
CA LEU A 186 8.02 -9.18 11.26
C LEU A 186 8.39 -8.50 9.94
N LEU A 187 9.65 -8.09 9.82
CA LEU A 187 10.22 -7.49 8.61
C LEU A 187 11.13 -8.53 7.97
N ASP A 188 10.69 -9.15 6.87
CA ASP A 188 11.41 -10.23 6.21
C ASP A 188 11.86 -9.82 4.80
N ALA A 189 13.15 -9.51 4.65
CA ALA A 189 13.79 -9.24 3.38
C ALA A 189 14.62 -10.43 2.89
N SER A 190 14.52 -11.63 3.48
CA SER A 190 15.35 -12.81 3.16
C SER A 190 15.31 -13.25 1.69
N LYS A 191 14.32 -12.81 0.95
CA LYS A 191 14.19 -13.09 -0.49
C LYS A 191 14.80 -12.02 -1.38
N LEU A 192 15.19 -10.87 -0.82
CA LEU A 192 15.79 -9.76 -1.54
C LEU A 192 17.22 -10.10 -1.96
N THR A 193 17.41 -10.44 -3.23
CA THR A 193 18.71 -10.94 -3.75
C THR A 193 19.50 -9.93 -4.59
N VAL A 194 18.93 -8.76 -4.84
CA VAL A 194 19.47 -7.80 -5.84
C VAL A 194 19.61 -6.38 -5.33
N ALA A 195 19.20 -6.10 -4.09
CA ALA A 195 19.20 -4.78 -3.50
C ALA A 195 19.51 -4.91 -2.00
N GLN A 196 20.04 -3.84 -1.43
CA GLN A 196 20.26 -3.71 0.02
C GLN A 196 18.93 -3.47 0.72
N ALA A 197 18.71 -4.06 1.88
CA ALA A 197 17.58 -3.79 2.75
C ALA A 197 17.95 -2.80 3.86
N VAL A 198 17.05 -1.87 4.16
CA VAL A 198 17.06 -1.03 5.35
C VAL A 198 15.79 -1.36 6.11
N LEU A 199 15.89 -2.17 7.15
CA LEU A 199 14.78 -2.61 7.97
C LEU A 199 14.81 -1.87 9.31
N ILE A 200 13.73 -1.17 9.64
CA ILE A 200 13.58 -0.40 10.89
C ILE A 200 12.35 -0.95 11.62
N GLY A 201 12.55 -1.64 12.75
CA GLY A 201 11.50 -2.23 13.58
C GLY A 201 10.63 -1.15 14.23
N GLY A 202 11.19 -0.39 15.16
CA GLY A 202 10.49 0.69 15.86
C GLY A 202 10.14 0.30 17.29
N ASP A 203 8.95 0.64 17.78
CA ASP A 203 8.52 0.31 19.14
C ASP A 203 7.92 -1.10 19.21
N GLY A 204 8.62 -2.14 19.61
CA GLY A 204 8.11 -3.50 19.52
C GLY A 204 9.05 -4.57 20.02
N ASN A 205 8.65 -5.83 19.92
CA ASN A 205 9.59 -6.95 19.99
C ASN A 205 9.65 -7.51 18.58
N ASP A 206 10.51 -6.95 17.76
CA ASP A 206 10.48 -7.11 16.32
C ASP A 206 11.33 -8.29 15.86
N THR A 207 11.06 -8.78 14.66
CA THR A 207 11.87 -9.79 14.00
C THR A 207 12.27 -9.30 12.61
N LEU A 208 13.56 -9.04 12.42
CA LEU A 208 14.14 -8.49 11.21
C LEU A 208 15.01 -9.54 10.51
N LYS A 209 14.77 -9.81 9.23
CA LYS A 209 15.60 -10.71 8.42
C LYS A 209 16.16 -9.98 7.21
N GLY A 210 17.48 -9.89 7.12
CA GLY A 210 18.19 -9.35 5.96
C GLY A 210 18.00 -10.21 4.71
N GLY A 211 18.23 -9.62 3.53
CA GLY A 211 18.34 -10.27 2.24
C GLY A 211 19.73 -10.85 1.99
N SER A 212 20.17 -10.87 0.72
CA SER A 212 21.44 -11.47 0.29
C SER A 212 22.53 -10.43 -0.04
N LYS A 213 22.32 -9.19 0.39
CA LYS A 213 23.14 -8.01 0.08
C LYS A 213 23.47 -7.32 1.39
N GLN A 214 24.32 -6.28 1.33
CA GLN A 214 24.66 -5.52 2.53
C GLN A 214 23.42 -4.82 3.07
N ASP A 215 22.96 -5.24 4.23
CA ASP A 215 21.73 -4.76 4.83
C ASP A 215 21.99 -3.89 6.06
N ASN A 216 21.01 -3.08 6.41
CA ASN A 216 20.99 -2.28 7.63
C ASN A 216 19.72 -2.60 8.41
N LEU A 217 19.88 -3.24 9.57
CA LEU A 217 18.79 -3.69 10.43
C LEU A 217 18.81 -2.87 11.72
N ASP A 218 17.71 -2.23 12.08
CA ASP A 218 17.54 -1.44 13.30
C ASP A 218 16.28 -1.90 14.03
N GLY A 219 16.42 -2.46 15.24
CA GLY A 219 15.32 -3.01 16.04
C GLY A 219 14.48 -1.91 16.68
N GLY A 220 15.11 -0.96 17.36
CA GLY A 220 14.43 0.17 17.98
C GLY A 220 14.18 -0.04 19.46
N ILE A 221 12.93 0.11 19.92
CA ILE A 221 12.56 -0.04 21.32
C ILE A 221 11.88 -1.39 21.55
N GLY A 222 12.55 -2.28 22.28
CA GLY A 222 12.02 -3.51 22.86
C GLY A 222 12.99 -4.67 22.64
N ASN A 223 12.50 -5.92 22.67
CA ASN A 223 13.37 -7.10 22.61
C ASN A 223 13.32 -7.72 21.21
N ASP A 224 14.32 -7.40 20.40
CA ASP A 224 14.29 -7.67 18.97
C ASP A 224 15.09 -8.92 18.57
N ARG A 225 14.76 -9.47 17.40
CA ARG A 225 15.42 -10.64 16.81
C ARG A 225 15.90 -10.34 15.40
N PHE A 226 17.17 -10.62 15.14
CA PHE A 226 17.80 -10.35 13.84
C PHE A 226 18.32 -11.63 13.19
N PHE A 227 18.15 -11.75 11.89
CA PHE A 227 18.69 -12.82 11.06
C PHE A 227 19.43 -12.21 9.86
N ALA A 228 20.75 -12.13 9.95
CA ALA A 228 21.67 -11.49 9.00
C ALA A 228 22.81 -12.45 8.59
N LYS A 229 22.64 -13.77 8.77
CA LYS A 229 23.65 -14.78 8.44
C LYS A 229 23.54 -15.21 6.97
N ASP A 230 23.84 -14.31 6.05
CA ASP A 230 23.64 -14.48 4.60
C ASP A 230 24.96 -14.51 3.79
N GLY A 231 26.10 -14.24 4.43
CA GLY A 231 27.42 -14.12 3.83
C GLY A 231 27.75 -12.75 3.23
N ALA A 232 26.90 -11.73 3.45
CA ALA A 232 27.15 -10.33 3.14
C ALA A 232 27.62 -9.56 4.38
N ILE A 233 27.95 -8.27 4.21
CA ILE A 233 28.35 -7.42 5.33
C ILE A 233 27.12 -6.65 5.77
N ASP A 234 26.61 -6.95 6.96
CA ASP A 234 25.43 -6.28 7.51
C ASP A 234 25.76 -5.35 8.67
N ILE A 235 24.91 -4.33 8.84
CA ILE A 235 24.88 -3.48 10.03
C ILE A 235 23.64 -3.87 10.82
N VAL A 236 23.83 -4.24 12.09
CA VAL A 236 22.73 -4.64 12.97
C VAL A 236 22.74 -3.75 14.21
N THR A 237 21.64 -3.07 14.47
CA THR A 237 21.43 -2.20 15.63
C THR A 237 20.26 -2.75 16.43
N GLY A 238 20.50 -3.25 17.65
CA GLY A 238 19.41 -3.76 18.49
C GLY A 238 18.52 -2.63 18.99
N GLY A 239 19.13 -1.65 19.67
CA GLY A 239 18.44 -0.47 20.15
C GLY A 239 18.32 -0.51 21.67
N THR A 240 17.13 -0.31 22.21
CA THR A 240 16.88 -0.43 23.66
C THR A 240 16.12 -1.70 23.97
N GLY A 241 16.65 -2.56 24.83
CA GLY A 241 15.96 -3.75 25.30
C GLY A 241 16.93 -4.90 25.44
N THR A 242 16.49 -6.12 25.15
CA THR A 242 17.35 -7.30 25.12
C THR A 242 17.21 -7.98 23.77
N ASP A 243 18.25 -7.79 22.96
CA ASP A 243 18.25 -8.07 21.55
C ASP A 243 19.09 -9.30 21.23
N HIS A 244 18.61 -10.05 20.23
CA HIS A 244 19.22 -11.31 19.83
C HIS A 244 19.45 -11.33 18.32
N ALA A 245 20.69 -11.52 17.87
CA ALA A 245 21.02 -11.58 16.45
C ALA A 245 21.74 -12.87 16.08
N THR A 246 21.33 -13.46 14.95
CA THR A 246 22.06 -14.52 14.26
C THR A 246 22.76 -13.90 13.05
N MET A 247 24.09 -13.91 13.05
CA MET A 247 24.93 -13.10 12.16
C MET A 247 26.17 -13.88 11.69
N ASP A 248 26.88 -13.36 10.70
CA ASP A 248 28.15 -13.90 10.25
C ASP A 248 29.34 -13.38 11.08
N PHE A 249 30.10 -14.31 11.65
CA PHE A 249 31.24 -14.00 12.51
C PHE A 249 32.32 -13.21 11.76
N ASN A 250 32.75 -12.08 12.33
CA ASN A 250 33.75 -11.15 11.78
C ASN A 250 33.40 -10.55 10.40
N LEU A 251 32.16 -10.71 9.93
CA LEU A 251 31.67 -10.07 8.71
C LEU A 251 30.71 -8.93 9.05
N ASP A 252 29.78 -9.19 9.96
CA ASP A 252 28.74 -8.23 10.36
C ASP A 252 29.19 -7.26 11.46
N ARG A 253 28.42 -6.18 11.58
CA ARG A 253 28.70 -5.05 12.47
C ARG A 253 27.53 -4.84 13.45
N PRO A 254 27.43 -5.65 14.52
CA PRO A 254 26.41 -5.44 15.54
C PRO A 254 26.72 -4.25 16.45
N SER A 255 25.67 -3.57 16.87
CA SER A 255 25.68 -2.54 17.91
C SER A 255 24.44 -2.67 18.77
N SER A 256 24.58 -2.50 20.09
CA SER A 256 23.48 -2.69 21.04
C SER A 256 22.74 -4.02 20.87
N VAL A 257 23.47 -5.11 20.61
CA VAL A 257 22.90 -6.47 20.56
C VAL A 257 23.52 -7.31 21.67
N GLU A 258 22.71 -7.73 22.64
CA GLU A 258 23.16 -8.45 23.83
C GLU A 258 23.50 -9.92 23.58
N GLN A 259 22.75 -10.59 22.70
CA GLN A 259 22.95 -12.00 22.38
C GLN A 259 23.27 -12.17 20.90
N GLN A 260 24.43 -12.77 20.60
CA GLN A 260 24.96 -12.89 19.24
C GLN A 260 25.32 -14.36 18.97
N ASP A 261 24.60 -14.96 18.03
CA ASP A 261 24.83 -16.30 17.52
C ASP A 261 25.50 -16.24 16.15
N PHE A 262 26.47 -17.13 15.92
CA PHE A 262 27.32 -17.16 14.73
C PHE A 262 27.31 -18.47 13.96
#